data_AF-A0A662S5J5-F1
#
_entry.id   AF-A0A662S5J5-F1
#
_cell.length_a   1.000
_cell.length_b   1.000
_cell.length_c   1.000
_cell.angle_alpha   90.00
_cell.angle_beta   90.00
_cell.angle_gamma   90.00
#
_symmetry.space_group_name_H-M   'P 1'
#
loop_
_entity.id
_entity.type
_entity.pdbx_description
1 polymer ?
#
loop_
_entity_poly.entity_id
_entity_poly.type
_entity_poly.pdbx_seq_one_letter_code
_entity_poly.pdbx_strand_id
1 'polypeptide(L)'
;MKYQSSPEPELVFSRIALVLSASAFISVILAVATMKWWLLASLYPILFVLFASRFMVERPSLSFNREISKGLVVEGDAVEIKVEVVNEGPPLNLVLVSDFVPKGLELVEGNPSHLISLK
;
A
#
# COMPACT_ATOMS: atom_id res chain seq x y z
N MET A 1 11.43 -14.49 -18.56
CA MET A 1 11.65 -13.54 -17.44
C MET A 1 11.25 -14.25 -16.15
N LYS A 2 12.20 -14.52 -15.24
CA LYS A 2 11.91 -15.16 -13.95
C LYS A 2 11.29 -14.12 -13.03
N TYR A 3 10.03 -14.33 -12.62
CA TYR A 3 9.40 -13.56 -11.56
C TYR A 3 10.07 -13.96 -10.25
N GLN A 4 11.08 -13.20 -9.84
CA GLN A 4 11.69 -13.33 -8.52
C GLN A 4 10.60 -12.96 -7.52
N SER A 5 10.09 -13.93 -6.77
CA SER A 5 9.14 -13.73 -5.68
C SER A 5 9.80 -12.85 -4.61
N SER A 6 9.64 -11.53 -4.73
CA SER A 6 9.99 -10.61 -3.66
C SER A 6 9.16 -11.02 -2.44
N PRO A 7 9.77 -11.19 -1.25
CA PRO A 7 9.00 -11.55 -0.07
C PRO A 7 7.92 -10.48 0.16
N GLU A 8 6.68 -10.92 0.36
CA GLU A 8 5.56 -10.01 0.60
C GLU A 8 5.91 -9.09 1.78
N PRO A 9 5.73 -7.76 1.63
CA PRO A 9 6.21 -6.79 2.61
C PRO A 9 5.62 -7.04 4.00
N GLU A 10 4.37 -7.51 4.09
CA GLU A 10 3.72 -7.83 5.37
C GLU A 10 4.46 -8.93 6.16
N LEU A 11 4.99 -9.94 5.46
CA LEU A 11 5.70 -11.06 6.07
C LEU A 11 7.05 -10.64 6.64
N VAL A 12 7.74 -9.70 5.98
CA VAL A 12 9.03 -9.15 6.44
C VAL A 12 8.82 -8.27 7.67
N PHE A 13 7.81 -7.40 7.65
CA PHE A 13 7.45 -6.56 8.80
C PHE A 13 7.09 -7.41 10.03
N SER A 14 6.29 -8.47 9.84
CA SER A 14 5.92 -9.39 10.92
C SER A 14 7.13 -10.06 11.57
N ARG A 15 8.08 -10.55 10.76
CA ARG A 15 9.32 -11.18 11.26
C ARG A 15 10.20 -10.18 12.01
N ILE A 16 10.37 -8.98 11.48
CA ILE A 16 11.17 -7.93 12.13
C ILE A 16 10.52 -7.52 13.46
N ALA A 17 9.21 -7.33 13.49
CA ALA A 17 8.47 -7.01 14.72
C ALA A 17 8.62 -8.11 15.79
N LEU A 18 8.57 -9.38 15.38
CA LEU A 18 8.76 -10.52 16.29
C LEU A 18 10.18 -10.55 16.86
N VAL A 19 11.20 -10.33 16.03
CA VAL A 19 12.61 -10.29 16.48
C VAL A 19 12.85 -9.11 17.43
N LEU A 20 12.32 -7.92 17.11
CA LEU A 20 12.42 -6.73 17.97
C LEU A 20 11.72 -6.95 19.32
N SER A 21 10.54 -7.58 19.31
CA SER A 21 9.79 -7.90 20.54
C SER A 21 10.56 -8.91 21.40
N ALA A 22 11.07 -9.99 20.82
CA ALA A 22 11.87 -10.98 21.53
C ALA A 22 13.16 -10.38 22.10
N SER A 23 13.85 -9.53 21.33
CA SER A 23 15.04 -8.79 21.75
C SER A 23 14.74 -7.88 22.96
N ALA A 24 13.64 -7.14 22.93
CA ALA A 24 13.23 -6.30 24.04
C ALA A 24 12.96 -7.13 25.30
N PHE A 25 12.25 -8.25 25.16
CA PHE A 25 11.90 -9.12 26.29
C PHE A 25 13.13 -9.75 26.95
N ILE A 26 14.06 -10.27 26.14
CA ILE A 26 15.34 -10.83 26.60
C ILE A 26 16.16 -9.76 27.33
N SER A 27 16.18 -8.52 26.81
CA SER A 27 16.89 -7.40 27.43
C SER A 27 16.32 -7.06 28.81
N VAL A 28 14.99 -7.09 28.98
CA VAL A 28 14.34 -6.90 30.28
C VAL A 28 14.73 -8.00 31.26
N ILE A 29 14.69 -9.28 30.84
CA ILE A 29 15.04 -10.42 31.69
C ILE A 29 16.50 -10.31 32.16
N LEU A 30 17.44 -10.02 31.24
CA LEU A 30 18.85 -9.84 31.55
C LEU A 30 19.10 -8.64 32.47
N ALA A 31 18.40 -7.52 32.26
CA ALA A 31 18.53 -6.34 33.09
C ALA A 31 18.11 -6.59 34.54
N VAL A 32 16.98 -7.28 34.74
CA VAL A 32 16.48 -7.67 36.07
C VAL A 32 17.41 -8.69 36.71
N ALA A 33 17.84 -9.71 35.97
CA ALA A 33 18.72 -10.77 36.48
C ALA A 33 20.11 -10.25 36.89
N THR A 34 20.66 -9.28 36.16
CA THR A 34 21.98 -8.71 36.45
C THR A 34 21.93 -7.45 37.32
N MET A 35 20.75 -6.90 37.59
CA MET A 35 20.54 -5.66 38.35
C MET A 35 21.28 -4.46 37.75
N LYS A 36 21.46 -4.46 36.43
CA LYS A 36 22.24 -3.48 35.66
C LYS A 36 21.30 -2.54 34.93
N TRP A 37 21.10 -1.36 35.51
CA TRP A 37 20.19 -0.32 35.01
C TRP A 37 20.50 0.18 33.60
N TRP A 38 21.74 0.06 33.12
CA TRP A 38 22.09 0.46 31.74
C TRP A 38 21.53 -0.48 30.68
N LEU A 39 21.18 -1.72 31.02
CA LEU A 39 20.55 -2.64 30.06
C LEU A 39 19.12 -2.19 29.71
N LEU A 40 18.43 -1.48 30.62
CA LEU A 40 17.17 -0.81 30.29
C LEU A 40 17.36 0.30 29.26
N ALA A 41 18.49 1.00 29.27
CA ALA A 41 18.78 2.02 28.27
C ALA A 41 18.88 1.42 26.85
N SER A 42 19.24 0.13 26.72
CA SER A 42 19.25 -0.56 25.43
C SER A 42 17.84 -0.79 24.84
N LEU A 43 16.77 -0.72 25.65
CA LEU A 43 15.40 -0.75 25.11
C LEU A 43 15.03 0.56 24.40
N TYR A 44 15.67 1.67 24.74
CA TYR A 44 15.35 2.99 24.19
C TYR A 44 15.32 3.01 22.65
N PRO A 45 16.35 2.55 21.90
CA PRO A 45 16.30 2.53 20.44
C PRO A 45 15.18 1.64 19.89
N ILE A 46 14.86 0.51 20.54
CA ILE A 46 13.77 -0.38 20.11
C ILE A 46 12.41 0.31 20.28
N LEU A 47 12.18 0.91 21.45
CA LEU A 47 10.95 1.66 21.73
C LEU A 47 10.82 2.87 20.82
N PHE A 48 11.92 3.57 20.54
CA PHE A 48 11.95 4.71 19.63
C PHE A 48 11.55 4.29 18.21
N VAL A 49 12.11 3.21 17.67
CA VAL A 49 11.75 2.70 16.34
C VAL A 49 10.28 2.26 16.30
N LEU A 50 9.80 1.54 17.32
CA LEU A 50 8.39 1.10 17.40
C LEU A 50 7.42 2.28 17.57
N PHE A 51 7.86 3.37 18.18
CA PHE A 51 7.08 4.60 18.30
C PHE A 51 7.08 5.40 17.00
N ALA A 52 8.26 5.65 16.42
CA ALA A 52 8.43 6.41 15.19
C ALA A 52 7.79 5.73 13.97
N SER A 53 7.83 4.39 13.91
CA SER A 53 7.22 3.59 12.83
C SER A 53 5.75 3.94 12.61
N ARG A 54 5.01 4.24 13.68
CA ARG A 54 3.58 4.61 13.63
C ARG A 54 3.32 5.88 12.84
N PHE A 55 4.30 6.78 12.78
CA PHE A 55 4.21 8.05 12.07
C PHE A 55 4.59 7.93 10.59
N MET A 56 5.26 6.85 10.17
CA MET A 56 5.75 6.70 8.80
C MET A 56 4.79 5.92 7.87
N VAL A 57 3.66 5.44 8.40
CA VAL A 57 2.65 4.76 7.57
C VAL A 57 1.75 5.81 6.94
N GLU A 58 2.20 6.34 5.81
CA GLU A 58 1.36 7.19 4.97
C GLU A 58 0.38 6.30 4.17
N ARG A 59 -0.90 6.65 4.19
CA ARG A 59 -1.94 5.90 3.47
C ARG A 59 -2.10 6.45 2.05
N PRO A 60 -2.26 5.60 1.04
CA PRO A 60 -2.61 6.07 -0.31
C PRO A 60 -3.97 6.76 -0.26
N SER A 61 -4.08 7.92 -0.93
CA SER A 61 -5.33 8.66 -1.10
C SER A 61 -5.52 8.91 -2.59
N LEU A 62 -6.53 8.27 -3.18
CA LEU A 62 -6.82 8.34 -4.61
C LEU A 62 -8.24 8.86 -4.81
N SER A 63 -8.40 9.83 -5.71
CA SER A 63 -9.69 10.32 -6.17
C SER A 63 -9.94 9.82 -7.60
N PHE A 64 -11.16 9.38 -7.86
CA PHE A 64 -11.58 8.82 -9.15
C PHE A 64 -12.76 9.61 -9.68
N ASN A 65 -12.65 10.13 -10.90
CA ASN A 65 -13.76 10.74 -11.62
C ASN A 65 -14.01 9.97 -12.92
N ARG A 66 -15.28 9.66 -13.20
CA ARG A 66 -15.69 8.92 -14.39
C ARG A 66 -16.71 9.75 -15.16
N GLU A 67 -16.35 10.13 -16.37
CA GLU A 67 -17.19 10.92 -17.26
C GLU A 67 -17.60 10.09 -18.47
N ILE A 68 -18.87 10.22 -18.85
CA ILE A 68 -19.46 9.56 -20.00
C ILE A 68 -19.81 10.64 -21.02
N SER A 69 -19.33 10.48 -22.24
CA SER A 69 -19.53 11.45 -23.33
C SER A 69 -21.01 11.73 -23.67
N LYS A 70 -21.92 10.77 -23.44
CA LYS A 70 -23.37 10.90 -23.71
C LYS A 70 -24.21 10.29 -22.59
N GLY A 71 -25.30 10.98 -22.22
CA GLY A 71 -26.27 10.49 -21.22
C GLY A 71 -27.34 9.54 -21.76
N LEU A 72 -27.66 9.62 -23.06
CA LEU A 72 -28.58 8.73 -23.76
C LEU A 72 -27.83 8.10 -24.93
N VAL A 73 -27.83 6.77 -24.97
CA VAL A 73 -27.07 5.97 -25.94
C VAL A 73 -28.07 5.04 -26.63
N VAL A 74 -28.04 5.02 -27.96
CA VAL A 74 -28.88 4.13 -28.77
C VAL A 74 -28.01 2.95 -29.25
N GLU A 75 -28.65 1.83 -29.56
CA GLU A 75 -27.94 0.66 -30.08
C GLU A 75 -27.12 1.02 -31.34
N GLY A 76 -25.84 0.70 -31.33
CA GLY A 76 -24.88 1.04 -32.39
C GLY A 76 -24.09 2.33 -32.17
N ASP A 77 -24.43 3.15 -31.18
CA ASP A 77 -23.64 4.34 -30.83
C ASP A 77 -22.33 3.96 -30.11
N ALA A 78 -21.22 4.56 -30.54
CA ALA A 78 -19.97 4.53 -29.78
C ALA A 78 -20.05 5.50 -28.59
N VAL A 79 -19.66 5.02 -27.41
CA VAL A 79 -19.60 5.82 -26.18
C VAL A 79 -18.15 5.89 -25.72
N GLU A 80 -17.63 7.11 -25.62
CA GLU A 80 -16.35 7.37 -24.99
C GLU A 80 -16.53 7.52 -23.48
N ILE A 81 -15.73 6.78 -22.72
CA ILE A 81 -15.67 6.83 -21.26
C ILE A 81 -14.29 7.35 -20.88
N LYS A 82 -14.26 8.45 -20.12
CA LYS A 82 -13.03 9.04 -19.61
C LYS A 82 -12.94 8.80 -18.10
N VAL A 83 -11.89 8.12 -17.68
CA VAL A 83 -11.59 7.88 -16.25
C VAL A 83 -10.38 8.72 -15.89
N GLU A 84 -10.57 9.64 -14.94
CA GLU A 84 -9.51 10.46 -14.37
C GLU A 84 -9.17 9.95 -12.98
N VAL A 85 -7.87 9.75 -12.73
CA VAL A 85 -7.34 9.27 -11.45
C VAL A 85 -6.35 10.29 -10.93
N VAL A 86 -6.62 10.82 -9.74
CA VAL A 86 -5.78 11.83 -9.10
C VAL A 86 -5.21 11.25 -7.81
N ASN A 87 -3.89 11.34 -7.64
CA ASN A 87 -3.23 11.01 -6.39
C ASN A 87 -3.24 12.22 -5.47
N GLU A 88 -4.00 12.13 -4.37
CA GLU A 88 -4.08 13.16 -3.33
C GLU A 88 -3.19 12.83 -2.13
N GLY A 89 -2.53 11.67 -2.16
CA GLY A 89 -1.66 11.17 -1.10
C GLY A 89 -0.18 11.18 -1.47
N PRO A 90 0.62 10.34 -0.78
CA PRO A 90 2.03 10.14 -1.08
C PRO A 90 2.25 9.63 -2.51
N PRO A 91 3.43 9.84 -3.11
CA PRO A 91 3.74 9.35 -4.45
C PRO A 91 3.56 7.82 -4.55
N LEU A 92 2.82 7.37 -5.56
CA LEU A 92 2.52 5.96 -5.78
C LEU A 92 3.27 5.45 -7.02
N ASN A 93 4.13 4.46 -6.81
CA ASN A 93 4.95 3.92 -7.90
C ASN A 93 4.10 3.26 -9.00
N LEU A 94 3.13 2.44 -8.61
CA LEU A 94 2.28 1.66 -9.51
C LEU A 94 0.85 1.63 -8.96
N VAL A 95 -0.11 1.95 -9.82
CA VAL A 95 -1.53 1.86 -9.55
C VAL A 95 -2.18 1.05 -10.67
N LEU A 96 -2.89 -0.01 -10.30
CA LEU A 96 -3.72 -0.80 -11.21
C LEU A 96 -5.13 -0.19 -11.22
N VAL A 97 -5.52 0.41 -12.34
CA VAL A 97 -6.87 0.92 -12.56
C VAL A 97 -7.64 -0.14 -13.35
N SER A 98 -8.78 -0.57 -12.83
CA SER A 98 -9.67 -1.51 -13.51
C SER A 98 -11.09 -0.97 -13.49
N ASP A 99 -11.68 -0.74 -14.67
CA ASP A 99 -13.11 -0.43 -14.83
C ASP A 99 -13.82 -1.65 -15.42
N PHE A 100 -15.08 -1.84 -15.06
CA PHE A 100 -15.91 -2.92 -15.60
C PHE A 100 -16.74 -2.39 -16.77
N VAL A 101 -16.85 -3.20 -17.83
CA VAL A 101 -17.77 -2.90 -18.93
C VAL A 101 -19.19 -3.31 -18.49
N PRO A 102 -20.16 -2.40 -18.44
CA PRO A 102 -21.54 -2.72 -18.07
C PRO A 102 -22.18 -3.71 -19.04
N LYS A 103 -23.19 -4.47 -18.58
CA LYS A 103 -23.97 -5.35 -19.46
C LYS A 103 -24.70 -4.53 -20.53
N GLY A 104 -24.65 -4.99 -21.78
CA GLY A 104 -25.27 -4.29 -22.93
C GLY A 104 -24.34 -3.31 -23.64
N LEU A 105 -23.10 -3.16 -23.19
CA LEU A 105 -22.03 -2.47 -23.91
C LEU A 105 -20.93 -3.46 -24.27
N GLU A 106 -20.36 -3.29 -25.46
CA GLU A 106 -19.17 -4.02 -25.90
C GLU A 106 -18.00 -3.06 -25.99
N LEU A 107 -16.81 -3.53 -25.59
CA LEU A 107 -15.58 -2.76 -25.71
C LEU A 107 -15.18 -2.73 -27.19
N VAL A 108 -15.32 -1.56 -27.81
CA VAL A 108 -14.92 -1.35 -29.21
C VAL A 108 -13.42 -1.08 -29.31
N GLU A 109 -12.88 -0.25 -28.41
CA GLU A 109 -11.48 0.16 -28.42
C GLU A 109 -10.97 0.46 -27.00
N GLY A 110 -9.70 0.16 -26.71
CA GLY A 110 -9.06 0.39 -25.41
C GLY A 110 -8.84 -0.87 -24.56
N ASN A 111 -8.47 -0.68 -23.30
CA ASN A 111 -8.31 -1.77 -22.33
C ASN A 111 -8.97 -1.38 -21.00
N PRO A 112 -9.87 -2.22 -20.44
CA PRO A 112 -10.53 -1.94 -19.16
C PRO A 112 -9.58 -1.97 -17.96
N SER A 113 -8.35 -2.47 -18.12
CA SER A 113 -7.33 -2.50 -17.07
C SER A 113 -6.02 -1.84 -17.53
N HIS A 114 -5.52 -0.90 -16.74
CA HIS A 114 -4.27 -0.19 -17.01
C HIS A 114 -3.40 -0.09 -15.75
N LEU A 115 -2.11 -0.41 -15.92
CA LEU A 115 -1.07 -0.12 -14.93
C LEU A 115 -0.46 1.25 -15.24
N ILE A 116 -0.61 2.19 -14.31
CA ILE A 116 -0.11 3.55 -14.44
C ILE A 116 0.78 3.91 -13.25
N SER A 117 1.71 4.85 -13.46
CA SER A 117 2.55 5.41 -12.40
C SER A 117 2.04 6.81 -12.08
N LEU A 118 1.68 7.05 -10.81
CA LEU A 118 1.12 8.32 -10.33
C LEU A 118 2.12 8.94 -9.35
N LYS A 119 3.03 9.74 -9.89
CA LYS A 119 4.04 10.47 -9.12
C LYS A 119 3.46 11.68 -8.43
#